data_AF-A0A7X6NX20-F1
#
_entry.id   AF-A0A7X6NX20-F1
#
_cell.length_a   1.000
_cell.length_b   1.000
_cell.length_c   1.000
_cell.angle_alpha   90.00
_cell.angle_beta   90.00
_cell.angle_gamma   90.00
#
_symmetry.space_group_name_H-M   'P 1'
#
loop_
_entity.id
_entity.type
_entity.pdbx_description
1 polymer ?
#
loop_
_entity_poly.entity_id
_entity_poly.type
_entity_poly.pdbx_seq_one_letter_code
_entity_poly.pdbx_strand_id
1 'polypeptide(L)'
;ILGPLLRDAEQIPVCRGSRRAGESLVEAEDQLDKGQVVVIYPEGTITFDPDEWPMAAHGGAARLALATGVPVIPVGQWGASFALPPRKIRSFSLHRAEITIDCGPPVDLSEFGSQPADRQAVRAASVRIMNAITAQVEAARGEKAPEDRWQPRQHRRVPRTEAIV
;
A
#
# COMPACT_ATOMS: atom_id res chain seq x y z
N ILE A 1 -17.77 23.25 1.38
CA ILE A 1 -17.11 22.92 2.66
C ILE A 1 -15.91 21.98 2.45
N LEU A 2 -16.03 20.90 1.68
CA LEU A 2 -14.90 19.98 1.41
C LEU A 2 -13.77 20.56 0.54
N GLY A 3 -14.04 21.53 -0.34
CA GLY A 3 -13.06 22.05 -1.31
C GLY A 3 -11.78 22.65 -0.71
N PRO A 4 -11.85 23.55 0.28
CA PRO A 4 -10.67 24.05 1.00
C PRO A 4 -9.95 22.94 1.78
N LEU A 5 -10.68 22.09 2.49
CA LEU A 5 -10.13 20.98 3.29
C LEU A 5 -9.32 19.99 2.42
N LEU A 6 -9.79 19.69 1.21
CA LEU A 6 -9.10 18.80 0.28
C LEU A 6 -7.86 19.44 -0.37
N ARG A 7 -7.80 20.78 -0.45
CA ARG A 7 -6.63 21.51 -0.96
C ARG A 7 -5.53 21.65 0.08
N ASP A 8 -5.91 21.84 1.34
CA ASP A 8 -4.97 21.90 2.46
C ASP A 8 -4.45 20.52 2.88
N ALA A 9 -5.07 19.43 2.40
CA ALA A 9 -4.67 18.05 2.71
C ALA A 9 -3.40 17.59 1.96
N GLU A 10 -2.71 18.48 1.24
CA GLU A 10 -1.48 18.21 0.47
C GLU A 10 -1.55 16.90 -0.35
N GLN A 11 -2.75 16.59 -0.87
CA GLN A 11 -2.97 15.34 -1.58
C GLN A 11 -2.24 15.36 -2.91
N ILE A 12 -1.37 14.37 -3.11
CA ILE A 12 -0.69 14.16 -4.38
C ILE A 12 -1.70 13.63 -5.41
N PRO A 13 -2.02 14.38 -6.48
CA PRO A 13 -3.00 13.94 -7.47
C PRO A 13 -2.45 12.77 -8.28
N VAL A 14 -3.16 11.63 -8.27
CA VAL A 14 -2.76 10.42 -9.02
C VAL A 14 -3.68 10.19 -10.22
N CYS A 15 -3.14 10.39 -11.44
CA CYS A 15 -3.85 10.05 -12.68
C CYS A 15 -3.72 8.55 -13.00
N ARG A 16 -4.66 7.74 -12.47
CA ARG A 16 -4.74 6.28 -12.68
C ARG A 16 -4.72 5.91 -14.18
N GLY A 17 -3.94 4.90 -14.55
CA GLY A 17 -3.95 4.31 -15.90
C GLY A 17 -3.27 5.14 -17.00
N SER A 18 -2.51 6.17 -16.66
CA SER A 18 -1.83 7.04 -17.62
C SER A 18 -0.32 7.11 -17.36
N ARG A 19 0.46 7.56 -18.36
CA ARG A 19 1.91 7.86 -18.24
C ARG A 19 2.23 8.83 -17.08
N ARG A 20 1.23 9.58 -16.61
CA ARG A 20 1.30 10.53 -15.49
C ARG A 20 1.30 9.87 -14.11
N ALA A 21 1.16 8.54 -14.01
CA ALA A 21 1.42 7.83 -12.74
C ALA A 21 2.88 7.97 -12.28
N GLY A 22 3.82 8.23 -13.21
CA GLY A 22 5.17 8.64 -12.86
C GLY A 22 5.25 10.06 -12.28
N GLU A 23 4.38 10.98 -12.73
CA GLU A 23 4.35 12.38 -12.23
C GLU A 23 3.98 12.42 -10.74
N SER A 24 3.10 11.52 -10.27
CA SER A 24 2.79 11.43 -8.84
C SER A 24 3.93 10.90 -7.97
N LEU A 25 4.88 10.14 -8.54
CA LEU A 25 6.07 9.73 -7.79
C LEU A 25 7.05 10.90 -7.65
N VAL A 26 7.22 11.71 -8.70
CA VAL A 26 8.06 12.92 -8.64
C VAL A 26 7.51 13.91 -7.61
N GLU A 27 6.19 14.12 -7.58
CA GLU A 27 5.57 14.95 -6.55
C GLU A 27 5.78 14.34 -5.15
N ALA A 28 5.67 13.01 -5.01
CA ALA A 28 5.95 12.36 -3.73
C ALA A 28 7.41 12.53 -3.28
N GLU A 29 8.37 12.49 -4.21
CA GLU A 29 9.79 12.78 -3.93
C GLU A 29 9.95 14.22 -3.39
N ASP A 30 9.35 15.21 -4.06
CA ASP A 30 9.42 16.62 -3.65
C ASP A 30 8.77 16.86 -2.27
N GLN A 31 7.66 16.19 -1.95
CA GLN A 31 7.05 16.26 -0.62
C GLN A 31 7.93 15.62 0.45
N LEU A 32 8.56 14.49 0.16
CA LEU A 32 9.51 13.85 1.08
C LEU A 32 10.73 14.74 1.34
N ASP A 33 11.25 15.40 0.31
CA ASP A 33 12.37 16.35 0.42
C ASP A 33 12.02 17.57 1.29
N LYS A 34 10.75 17.96 1.33
CA LYS A 34 10.21 18.99 2.23
C LYS A 34 10.02 18.50 3.68
N GLY A 35 10.33 17.24 3.96
CA GLY A 35 10.14 16.63 5.28
C GLY A 35 8.70 16.20 5.57
N GLN A 36 7.83 16.12 4.56
CA GLN A 36 6.46 15.63 4.71
C GLN A 36 6.41 14.10 4.75
N VAL A 37 5.26 13.58 5.20
CA VAL A 37 4.98 12.14 5.22
C VAL A 37 4.04 11.77 4.08
N VAL A 38 4.45 10.80 3.28
CA VAL A 38 3.63 10.27 2.16
C VAL A 38 3.02 8.92 2.55
N VAL A 39 1.70 8.82 2.49
CA VAL A 39 0.97 7.56 2.70
C VAL A 39 0.65 6.93 1.35
N ILE A 40 1.11 5.69 1.14
CA ILE A 40 0.91 4.94 -0.11
C ILE A 40 0.17 3.65 0.21
N TYR A 41 -0.84 3.33 -0.59
CA TYR A 41 -1.47 2.01 -0.65
C TYR A 41 -0.91 1.25 -1.85
N PRO A 42 0.08 0.35 -1.66
CA PRO A 42 0.81 -0.28 -2.78
C PRO A 42 -0.08 -1.08 -3.74
N GLU A 43 -1.21 -1.60 -3.24
CA GLU A 43 -2.21 -2.32 -4.01
C GLU A 43 -2.97 -1.42 -5.01
N GLY A 44 -3.01 -0.10 -4.75
CA GLY A 44 -3.67 0.90 -5.61
C GLY A 44 -5.21 0.90 -5.59
N THR A 45 -5.81 0.01 -4.81
CA THR A 45 -7.26 -0.13 -4.62
C THR A 45 -7.55 -0.91 -3.34
N ILE A 46 -8.81 -0.91 -2.91
CA ILE A 46 -9.29 -1.78 -1.84
C ILE A 46 -9.14 -3.24 -2.28
N THR A 47 -8.78 -4.12 -1.34
CA THR A 47 -8.55 -5.54 -1.62
C THR A 47 -9.77 -6.21 -2.27
N PHE A 48 -9.48 -7.14 -3.17
CA PHE A 48 -10.46 -8.04 -3.78
C PHE A 48 -10.27 -9.49 -3.35
N ASP A 49 -9.36 -9.74 -2.41
CA ASP A 49 -9.20 -11.03 -1.78
C ASP A 49 -10.51 -11.40 -1.05
N PRO A 50 -11.11 -12.58 -1.31
CA PRO A 50 -12.28 -13.06 -0.57
C PRO A 50 -12.08 -13.09 0.94
N ASP A 51 -10.84 -13.30 1.37
CA ASP A 51 -10.44 -13.38 2.77
C ASP A 51 -9.92 -12.03 3.30
N GLU A 52 -10.04 -10.95 2.51
CA GLU A 52 -9.65 -9.57 2.85
C GLU A 52 -8.16 -9.36 3.20
N TRP A 53 -7.26 -10.25 2.77
CA TRP A 53 -5.82 -10.07 2.93
C TRP A 53 -5.23 -9.07 1.91
N PRO A 54 -4.04 -8.50 2.18
CA PRO A 54 -3.28 -7.73 1.20
C PRO A 54 -3.09 -8.50 -0.11
N MET A 55 -3.19 -7.79 -1.22
CA MET A 55 -3.15 -8.38 -2.56
C MET A 55 -1.94 -7.86 -3.35
N ALA A 56 -1.79 -8.30 -4.60
CA ALA A 56 -0.67 -7.92 -5.45
C ALA A 56 -0.49 -6.39 -5.52
N ALA A 57 0.76 -5.95 -5.46
CA ALA A 57 1.12 -4.54 -5.33
C ALA A 57 1.85 -4.02 -6.56
N HIS A 58 1.84 -2.70 -6.73
CA HIS A 58 2.62 -2.00 -7.74
C HIS A 58 3.98 -1.60 -7.17
N GLY A 59 5.01 -1.54 -8.01
CA GLY A 59 6.38 -1.21 -7.59
C GLY A 59 6.65 0.25 -7.20
N GLY A 60 5.63 1.12 -7.18
CA GLY A 60 5.80 2.57 -6.98
C GLY A 60 6.38 2.94 -5.61
N ALA A 61 5.87 2.32 -4.53
CA ALA A 61 6.35 2.59 -3.17
C ALA A 61 7.83 2.20 -2.99
N ALA A 62 8.22 1.04 -3.52
CA ALA A 62 9.62 0.61 -3.48
C ALA A 62 10.51 1.53 -4.33
N ARG A 63 10.06 1.91 -5.53
CA ARG A 63 10.84 2.84 -6.38
C ARG A 63 11.09 4.17 -5.66
N LEU A 64 10.07 4.72 -5.01
CA LEU A 64 10.18 5.95 -4.24
C LEU A 64 11.17 5.82 -3.08
N ALA A 65 11.09 4.73 -2.32
CA ALA A 65 11.99 4.46 -1.20
C ALA A 65 13.45 4.30 -1.67
N LEU A 66 13.69 3.59 -2.77
CA LEU A 66 15.04 3.42 -3.33
C LEU A 66 15.59 4.71 -3.95
N ALA A 67 14.72 5.60 -4.45
CA ALA A 67 15.14 6.89 -5.01
C ALA A 67 15.55 7.89 -3.92
N THR A 68 14.77 7.95 -2.84
CA THR A 68 14.90 8.97 -1.79
C THR A 68 15.69 8.50 -0.57
N GLY A 69 15.80 7.19 -0.35
CA GLY A 69 16.42 6.60 0.83
C GLY A 69 15.62 6.78 2.12
N VAL A 70 14.38 7.29 2.05
CA VAL A 70 13.53 7.48 3.23
C VAL A 70 13.07 6.15 3.82
N PRO A 71 12.89 6.05 5.15
CA PRO A 71 12.39 4.84 5.79
C PRO A 71 10.93 4.56 5.39
N VAL A 72 10.64 3.30 5.06
CA VAL A 72 9.28 2.83 4.79
C VAL A 72 8.70 2.22 6.06
N ILE A 73 7.63 2.80 6.59
CA ILE A 73 6.91 2.27 7.76
C ILE A 73 5.73 1.41 7.28
N PRO A 74 5.72 0.09 7.53
CA PRO A 74 4.60 -0.76 7.15
C PRO A 74 3.43 -0.54 8.12
N VAL A 75 2.23 -0.42 7.57
CA VAL A 75 0.99 -0.24 8.35
C VAL A 75 -0.03 -1.27 7.89
N GLY A 76 -0.56 -2.04 8.85
CA GLY A 76 -1.63 -2.99 8.64
C GLY A 76 -2.93 -2.46 9.24
N GLN A 77 -4.04 -2.63 8.53
CA GLN A 77 -5.36 -2.21 8.96
C GLN A 77 -6.34 -3.38 8.87
N TRP A 78 -7.16 -3.55 9.90
CA TRP A 78 -8.23 -4.52 9.93
C TRP A 78 -9.55 -3.90 10.42
N GLY A 79 -10.68 -4.39 9.88
CA GLY A 79 -12.03 -4.03 10.34
C GLY A 79 -12.71 -2.85 9.64
N ALA A 80 -11.97 -2.06 8.85
CA ALA A 80 -12.55 -0.95 8.09
C ALA A 80 -13.59 -1.40 7.05
N SER A 81 -13.44 -2.60 6.49
CA SER A 81 -14.40 -3.25 5.58
C SER A 81 -15.76 -3.51 6.23
N PHE A 82 -15.81 -3.71 7.55
CA PHE A 82 -17.07 -3.88 8.28
C PHE A 82 -17.83 -2.56 8.47
N ALA A 83 -17.10 -1.44 8.58
CA ALA A 83 -17.70 -0.11 8.64
C ALA A 83 -18.24 0.34 7.27
N LEU A 84 -17.42 0.15 6.23
CA LEU A 84 -17.69 0.61 4.87
C LEU A 84 -17.34 -0.49 3.85
N PRO A 85 -18.26 -1.46 3.64
CA PRO A 85 -17.99 -2.59 2.78
C PRO A 85 -17.79 -2.15 1.32
N PRO A 86 -16.70 -2.60 0.66
CA PRO A 86 -16.45 -2.28 -0.73
C PRO A 86 -17.60 -2.85 -1.58
N ARG A 87 -18.29 -1.99 -2.34
CA ARG A 87 -19.40 -2.30 -3.28
C ARG A 87 -20.82 -2.34 -2.71
N LYS A 88 -21.04 -2.09 -1.41
CA LYS A 88 -22.41 -1.96 -0.85
C LYS A 88 -22.57 -0.66 -0.05
N ILE A 89 -22.78 0.45 -0.75
CA ILE A 89 -23.12 1.76 -0.13
C ILE A 89 -24.52 1.74 0.51
N ARG A 90 -25.33 0.71 0.25
CA ARG A 90 -26.78 0.71 0.56
C ARG A 90 -27.15 0.49 2.03
N SER A 91 -26.21 0.16 2.90
CA SER A 91 -26.49 0.11 4.34
C SER A 91 -25.25 0.54 5.12
N PHE A 92 -25.21 1.82 5.50
CA PHE A 92 -24.40 2.20 6.65
C PHE A 92 -24.91 1.35 7.82
N SER A 93 -24.15 0.32 8.19
CA SER A 93 -24.41 -0.34 9.45
C SER A 93 -24.14 0.69 10.53
N LEU A 94 -25.15 1.04 11.33
CA LEU A 94 -25.00 1.92 12.49
C LEU A 94 -24.19 1.25 13.63
N HIS A 95 -23.70 0.03 13.41
CA HIS A 95 -22.90 -0.69 14.38
C HIS A 95 -21.47 -0.16 14.35
N ARG A 96 -20.91 0.09 15.53
CA ARG A 96 -19.50 0.46 15.70
C ARG A 96 -18.66 -0.72 15.22
N ALA A 97 -18.05 -0.59 14.05
CA ALA A 97 -16.98 -1.47 13.64
C ALA A 97 -15.73 -1.12 14.43
N GLU A 98 -15.09 -2.13 15.01
CA GLU A 98 -13.76 -2.00 15.57
C GLU A 98 -12.75 -1.95 14.41
N ILE A 99 -11.89 -0.94 14.42
CA ILE A 99 -10.81 -0.79 13.44
C ILE A 99 -9.51 -0.89 14.22
N THR A 100 -8.70 -1.88 13.87
CA THR A 100 -7.38 -2.09 14.46
C THR A 100 -6.32 -1.72 13.44
N ILE A 101 -5.33 -0.94 13.88
CA ILE A 101 -4.19 -0.52 13.06
C ILE A 101 -2.93 -0.95 13.80
N ASP A 102 -2.04 -1.61 13.09
CA ASP A 102 -0.71 -1.98 13.58
C ASP A 102 0.37 -1.33 12.71
N CYS A 103 1.38 -0.77 13.35
CA CYS A 103 2.45 -0.03 12.69
C CYS A 103 3.80 -0.68 13.05
N GLY A 104 4.53 -1.12 12.02
CA GLY A 104 5.74 -1.88 12.21
C GLY A 104 7.00 -1.01 12.23
N PRO A 105 8.16 -1.63 12.54
CA PRO A 105 9.44 -0.95 12.40
C PRO A 105 9.72 -0.63 10.91
N PRO A 106 10.65 0.31 10.63
CA PRO A 106 11.09 0.59 9.27
C PRO A 106 11.51 -0.69 8.53
N VAL A 107 11.03 -0.86 7.31
CA VAL A 107 11.46 -1.96 6.44
C VAL A 107 12.91 -1.71 6.03
N ASP A 108 13.80 -2.60 6.42
CA ASP A 108 15.18 -2.56 5.96
C ASP A 108 15.25 -2.89 4.46
N LEU A 109 15.66 -1.90 3.67
CA LEU A 109 15.84 -1.99 2.22
C LEU A 109 17.31 -1.78 1.81
N SER A 110 18.23 -1.78 2.77
CA SER A 110 19.64 -1.44 2.55
C SER A 110 20.32 -2.36 1.52
N GLU A 111 19.93 -3.63 1.47
CA GLU A 111 20.45 -4.62 0.51
C GLU A 111 20.21 -4.24 -0.97
N PHE A 112 19.20 -3.41 -1.25
CA PHE A 112 18.81 -3.02 -2.61
C PHE A 112 19.51 -1.73 -3.08
N GLY A 113 20.13 -0.98 -2.15
CA GLY A 113 20.80 0.29 -2.42
C GLY A 113 19.89 1.35 -3.07
N SER A 114 20.50 2.41 -3.61
CA SER A 114 19.77 3.48 -4.31
C SER A 114 19.62 3.17 -5.80
N GLN A 115 18.83 2.14 -6.14
CA GLN A 115 18.66 1.65 -7.52
C GLN A 115 17.19 1.69 -8.01
N PRO A 116 16.55 2.88 -8.10
CA PRO A 116 15.15 2.99 -8.50
C PRO A 116 14.85 2.56 -9.95
N ALA A 117 15.88 2.52 -10.80
CA ALA A 117 15.79 2.08 -12.20
C ALA A 117 15.93 0.56 -12.38
N ASP A 118 16.49 -0.16 -11.40
CA ASP A 118 16.61 -1.61 -11.48
C ASP A 118 15.26 -2.27 -11.15
N ARG A 119 14.67 -2.92 -12.16
CA ARG A 119 13.40 -3.63 -12.04
C ARG A 119 13.48 -4.80 -11.05
N GLN A 120 14.62 -5.48 -10.96
CA GLN A 120 14.78 -6.62 -10.07
C GLN A 120 14.86 -6.15 -8.61
N ALA A 121 15.68 -5.12 -8.34
CA ALA A 121 15.75 -4.48 -7.03
C ALA A 121 14.38 -3.93 -6.57
N VAL A 122 13.68 -3.18 -7.44
CA VAL A 122 12.34 -2.65 -7.13
C VAL A 122 11.34 -3.76 -6.84
N ARG A 123 11.36 -4.85 -7.61
CA ARG A 123 10.44 -5.98 -7.39
C ARG A 123 10.74 -6.67 -6.06
N ALA A 124 12.00 -6.96 -5.76
CA ALA A 124 12.41 -7.60 -4.51
C ALA A 124 12.09 -6.72 -3.29
N ALA A 125 12.39 -5.42 -3.36
CA ALA A 125 12.04 -4.45 -2.34
C ALA A 125 10.52 -4.37 -2.13
N SER A 126 9.73 -4.40 -3.21
CA SER A 126 8.26 -4.40 -3.12
C SER A 126 7.72 -5.65 -2.44
N VAL A 127 8.31 -6.82 -2.72
CA VAL A 127 7.97 -8.07 -2.01
C VAL A 127 8.26 -7.92 -0.51
N ARG A 128 9.42 -7.35 -0.14
CA ARG A 128 9.81 -7.14 1.25
C ARG A 128 8.86 -6.18 1.98
N ILE A 129 8.51 -5.05 1.37
CA ILE A 129 7.52 -4.09 1.90
C ILE A 129 6.17 -4.77 2.10
N MET A 130 5.67 -5.49 1.09
CA MET A 130 4.37 -6.15 1.19
C MET A 130 4.34 -7.28 2.21
N ASN A 131 5.45 -7.99 2.41
CA ASN A 131 5.56 -8.97 3.48
C ASN A 131 5.48 -8.32 4.85
N ALA A 132 6.13 -7.15 5.03
CA ALA A 132 6.05 -6.40 6.27
C ALA A 132 4.63 -5.88 6.54
N ILE A 133 3.95 -5.33 5.52
CA ILE A 133 2.52 -4.93 5.61
C ILE A 133 1.65 -6.13 5.97
N THR A 134 1.86 -7.28 5.32
CA THR A 134 1.11 -8.51 5.63
C THR A 134 1.28 -8.90 7.09
N ALA A 135 2.50 -8.82 7.63
CA ALA A 135 2.75 -9.09 9.05
C ALA A 135 2.02 -8.13 9.99
N GLN A 136 1.88 -6.85 9.63
CA GLN A 136 1.08 -5.90 10.41
C GLN A 136 -0.41 -6.22 10.34
N VAL A 137 -0.91 -6.69 9.19
CA VAL A 137 -2.30 -7.14 9.07
C VAL A 137 -2.53 -8.42 9.89
N GLU A 138 -1.57 -9.36 9.92
CA GLU A 138 -1.63 -10.53 10.81
C GLU A 138 -1.75 -10.11 12.29
N ALA A 139 -0.96 -9.13 12.72
CA ALA A 139 -1.00 -8.61 14.08
C ALA A 139 -2.31 -7.89 14.38
N ALA A 140 -2.78 -7.02 13.48
CA ALA A 140 -4.04 -6.28 13.65
C ALA A 140 -5.28 -7.20 13.63
N ARG A 141 -5.22 -8.31 12.88
CA ARG A 141 -6.31 -9.27 12.74
C ARG A 141 -6.26 -10.41 13.75
N GLY A 142 -5.07 -10.75 14.27
CA GLY A 142 -4.86 -11.92 15.13
C GLY A 142 -4.88 -13.27 14.37
N GLU A 143 -4.73 -13.24 13.04
CA GLU A 143 -4.77 -14.43 12.18
C GLU A 143 -3.48 -14.53 11.34
N LYS A 144 -3.21 -15.71 10.78
CA LYS A 144 -2.09 -15.92 9.85
C LYS A 144 -2.52 -15.77 8.40
N ALA A 145 -1.76 -15.00 7.64
CA ALA A 145 -1.99 -14.80 6.23
C ALA A 145 -1.60 -16.05 5.44
N PRO A 146 -2.28 -16.34 4.33
CA PRO A 146 -1.84 -17.37 3.39
C PRO A 146 -0.41 -17.14 2.91
N GLU A 147 0.28 -18.24 2.56
CA GLU A 147 1.63 -18.17 1.99
C GLU A 147 1.61 -17.41 0.66
N ASP A 148 0.60 -17.63 -0.17
CA ASP A 148 0.43 -16.96 -1.45
C ASP A 148 -0.42 -15.68 -1.36
N ARG A 149 -0.17 -14.74 -2.28
CA ARG A 149 -0.87 -13.45 -2.31
C ARG A 149 -1.91 -13.42 -3.42
N TRP A 150 -3.07 -12.84 -3.14
CA TRP A 150 -4.13 -12.70 -4.13
C TRP A 150 -3.70 -11.82 -5.30
N GLN A 151 -3.90 -12.27 -6.53
CA GLN A 151 -3.64 -11.52 -7.76
C GLN A 151 -4.97 -11.18 -8.45
N PRO A 152 -5.48 -9.93 -8.33
CA PRO A 152 -6.80 -9.55 -8.83
C PRO A 152 -7.03 -9.83 -10.31
N ARG A 153 -6.01 -9.64 -11.17
CA ARG A 153 -6.13 -9.86 -12.61
C ARG A 153 -6.30 -11.34 -12.98
N GLN A 154 -5.83 -12.24 -12.13
CA GLN A 154 -5.88 -13.68 -12.37
C GLN A 154 -6.95 -14.38 -11.51
N HIS A 155 -7.60 -13.66 -10.59
CA HIS A 155 -8.60 -14.20 -9.66
C HIS A 155 -8.12 -15.45 -8.90
N ARG A 156 -6.83 -15.48 -8.54
CA ARG A 156 -6.21 -16.58 -7.78
C ARG A 156 -5.07 -16.08 -6.91
N ARG A 157 -4.67 -16.90 -5.95
CA ARG A 157 -3.42 -16.68 -5.21
C ARG A 157 -2.22 -17.10 -6.07
N VAL A 158 -1.15 -16.33 -6.00
CA VAL A 158 0.13 -16.57 -6.68
C VAL A 158 1.27 -16.43 -5.68
N PRO A 159 2.45 -17.02 -5.94
CA PRO A 159 3.62 -16.84 -5.09
C PRO A 159 3.91 -15.36 -4.82
N ARG A 160 4.33 -15.02 -3.60
CA ARG A 160 4.55 -13.61 -3.19
C ARG A 160 5.51 -12.85 -4.11
N THR A 161 6.49 -13.55 -4.67
CA THR A 161 7.46 -13.01 -5.65
C THR A 161 6.82 -12.62 -6.98
N GLU A 162 5.72 -13.26 -7.37
CA GLU A 162 4.94 -13.02 -8.58
C GLU A 162 3.79 -12.02 -8.38
N ALA A 163 3.47 -11.71 -7.12
CA ALA A 163 2.41 -10.78 -6.76
C ALA A 163 2.84 -9.30 -6.80
N ILE A 164 3.71 -8.92 -7.75
CA ILE A 164 4.10 -7.54 -8.03
C ILE A 164 3.77 -7.24 -9.49
N VAL A 165 3.04 -6.15 -9.73
CA VAL A 165 2.51 -5.71 -11.04
C VAL A 165 3.36 -4.60 -11.64
#